data_AF-A0A1H0PCD3-F1
#
_entry.id   AF-A0A1H0PCD3-F1
#
_cell.length_a   1.000
_cell.length_b   1.000
_cell.length_c   1.000
_cell.angle_alpha   90.00
_cell.angle_beta   90.00
_cell.angle_gamma   90.00
#
_symmetry.space_group_name_H-M   'P 1'
#
loop_
_entity.id
_entity.type
_entity.pdbx_description
1 polymer ?
#
loop_
_entity_poly.entity_id
_entity_poly.type
_entity_poly.pdbx_seq_one_letter_code
_entity_poly.pdbx_strand_id
1 'polypeptide(L)'
;MSRRTTRRVLDVIGLLLRLVLGGVIFVAGLLKVGHLETSARSVRAYQILDYDLAGYVGYALPILEVAIGVLLVLGLFTRFSASIGGFLMVVFILGIASAWSRGLSIDCGCFGKGGTIDASQTQYPQEIARDVGLLACAVWLMVRPRTAVSLERILFPDFHGRHPA
;
A
#
# COMPACT_ATOMS: atom_id res chain seq x y z
N MET A 1 27.27 -0.90 -25.22
CA MET A 1 27.28 -1.44 -23.84
C MET A 1 26.38 -0.68 -22.85
N SER A 2 26.27 0.65 -22.89
CA SER A 2 25.53 1.47 -21.89
C SER A 2 24.03 1.10 -21.71
N ARG A 3 23.27 0.85 -22.80
CA ARG A 3 21.82 0.55 -22.73
C ARG A 3 21.44 -0.70 -21.94
N ARG A 4 22.32 -1.72 -21.83
CA ARG A 4 22.04 -2.96 -21.08
C ARG A 4 22.20 -2.77 -19.57
N THR A 5 23.22 -2.04 -19.15
CA THR A 5 23.47 -1.72 -17.73
C THR A 5 22.35 -0.87 -17.15
N THR A 6 21.92 0.17 -17.86
CA THR A 6 20.78 1.02 -17.44
C THR A 6 19.49 0.23 -17.28
N ARG A 7 19.22 -0.76 -18.14
CA ARG A 7 18.03 -1.63 -17.99
C ARG A 7 18.10 -2.47 -16.71
N ARG A 8 19.24 -3.13 -16.44
CA ARG A 8 19.43 -3.92 -15.21
C ARG A 8 19.27 -3.10 -13.94
N VAL A 9 19.85 -1.90 -13.89
CA VAL A 9 19.73 -1.00 -12.72
C VAL A 9 18.26 -0.65 -12.46
N LEU A 10 17.51 -0.31 -13.50
CA LEU A 10 16.09 0.04 -13.36
C LEU A 10 15.23 -1.16 -12.94
N ASP A 11 15.58 -2.38 -13.36
CA ASP A 11 14.89 -3.60 -12.95
C ASP A 11 15.14 -3.93 -11.46
N VAL A 12 16.36 -3.66 -10.96
CA VAL A 12 16.70 -3.79 -9.52
C VAL A 12 16.00 -2.72 -8.69
N ILE A 13 15.96 -1.46 -9.17
CA ILE A 13 15.17 -0.40 -8.52
C ILE A 13 13.71 -0.83 -8.44
N GLY A 14 13.15 -1.37 -9.52
CA GLY A 14 11.78 -1.90 -9.51
C GLY A 14 11.58 -3.00 -8.46
N LEU A 15 12.53 -3.92 -8.30
CA LEU A 15 12.46 -4.94 -7.24
C LEU A 15 12.47 -4.31 -5.84
N LEU A 16 13.37 -3.35 -5.59
CA LEU A 16 13.44 -2.67 -4.28
C LEU A 16 12.14 -1.92 -3.96
N LEU A 17 11.60 -1.15 -4.91
CA LEU A 17 10.34 -0.43 -4.74
C LEU A 17 9.17 -1.39 -4.49
N ARG A 18 9.17 -2.55 -5.16
CA ARG A 18 8.18 -3.61 -4.97
C ARG A 18 8.25 -4.19 -3.56
N LEU A 19 9.45 -4.46 -3.06
CA LEU A 19 9.65 -4.99 -1.71
C LEU A 19 9.32 -3.95 -0.63
N VAL A 20 9.65 -2.68 -0.85
CA VAL A 20 9.29 -1.60 0.07
C VAL A 20 7.76 -1.43 0.12
N LEU A 21 7.11 -1.25 -1.02
CA LEU A 21 5.66 -1.08 -1.08
C LEU A 21 4.92 -2.30 -0.53
N GLY A 22 5.26 -3.49 -1.04
CA GLY A 22 4.62 -4.74 -0.64
C GLY A 22 4.90 -5.10 0.82
N GLY A 23 6.14 -4.93 1.27
CA GLY A 23 6.55 -5.23 2.65
C GLY A 23 5.88 -4.31 3.66
N VAL A 24 5.81 -3.00 3.39
CA VAL A 24 5.14 -2.06 4.28
C VAL A 24 3.63 -2.33 4.35
N ILE A 25 2.96 -2.51 3.20
CA ILE A 25 1.52 -2.84 3.18
C ILE A 25 1.25 -4.18 3.88
N PHE A 26 2.10 -5.19 3.65
CA PHE A 26 1.97 -6.50 4.29
C PHE A 26 2.09 -6.41 5.81
N VAL A 27 3.13 -5.74 6.33
CA VAL A 27 3.34 -5.59 7.77
C VAL A 27 2.22 -4.76 8.39
N ALA A 28 1.77 -3.69 7.74
CA ALA A 28 0.63 -2.89 8.18
C ALA A 28 -0.64 -3.74 8.32
N GLY A 29 -0.96 -4.54 7.30
CA GLY A 29 -2.10 -5.46 7.33
C GLY A 29 -1.96 -6.52 8.42
N LEU A 30 -0.79 -7.15 8.53
CA LEU A 30 -0.53 -8.22 9.51
C LEU A 30 -0.71 -7.73 10.95
N LEU A 31 -0.23 -6.53 11.26
CA LEU A 31 -0.42 -5.89 12.58
C LEU A 31 -1.90 -5.63 12.88
N LYS A 32 -2.71 -5.33 11.87
CA LYS A 32 -4.16 -5.10 12.03
C LYS A 32 -4.98 -6.39 12.08
N VAL A 33 -4.57 -7.46 11.38
CA VAL A 33 -5.29 -8.74 11.38
C VAL A 33 -5.33 -9.37 12.77
N GLY A 34 -4.29 -9.16 13.60
CA GLY A 34 -4.31 -9.59 15.00
C GLY A 34 -5.32 -8.85 15.87
N HIS A 35 -5.75 -7.65 15.46
CA HIS A 35 -6.62 -6.75 16.21
C HIS A 35 -7.64 -6.05 15.31
N LEU A 36 -8.46 -6.85 14.64
CA LEU A 36 -9.48 -6.40 13.70
C LEU A 36 -10.44 -5.34 14.29
N GLU A 37 -10.81 -5.49 15.56
CA GLU A 37 -11.62 -4.51 16.30
C GLU A 37 -10.95 -3.13 16.37
N THR A 38 -9.64 -3.07 16.57
CA THR A 38 -8.87 -1.83 16.59
C THR A 38 -8.84 -1.17 15.21
N SER A 39 -8.73 -1.98 14.15
CA SER A 39 -8.84 -1.49 12.77
C SER A 39 -10.22 -0.88 12.48
N ALA A 40 -11.31 -1.55 12.87
CA ALA A 40 -12.66 -1.03 12.76
C ALA A 40 -12.87 0.28 13.54
N ARG A 41 -12.35 0.37 14.78
CA ARG A 41 -12.38 1.62 15.56
C ARG A 41 -11.59 2.74 14.91
N SER A 42 -10.44 2.42 14.33
CA SER A 42 -9.60 3.40 13.61
C SER A 42 -10.37 4.01 12.45
N VAL A 43 -11.02 3.18 11.61
CA VAL A 43 -11.83 3.66 10.48
C VAL A 43 -13.03 4.48 10.95
N ARG A 44 -13.72 4.06 12.01
CA ARG A 44 -14.82 4.82 12.62
C ARG A 44 -14.37 6.19 13.15
N ALA A 45 -13.15 6.29 13.67
CA ALA A 45 -12.60 7.54 14.21
C ALA A 45 -12.43 8.63 13.15
N TYR A 46 -12.32 8.28 11.87
CA TYR A 46 -12.32 9.26 10.77
C TYR A 46 -13.68 9.95 10.59
N GLN A 47 -14.78 9.34 11.06
CA GLN A 47 -16.13 9.91 10.97
C GLN A 47 -16.48 10.38 9.53
N ILE A 48 -16.06 9.60 8.52
CA ILE A 48 -16.35 9.84 7.09
C ILE A 48 -17.54 8.98 6.62
N LEU A 49 -17.62 7.75 7.12
CA LEU A 49 -18.64 6.75 6.79
C LEU A 49 -19.58 6.56 7.97
N ASP A 50 -20.76 5.98 7.72
CA ASP A 50 -21.65 5.49 8.78
C ASP A 50 -20.92 4.45 9.66
N TYR A 51 -21.31 4.35 10.92
CA TYR A 51 -20.69 3.49 11.92
C TYR A 51 -20.58 2.02 11.50
N ASP A 52 -21.64 1.49 10.88
CA ASP A 52 -21.67 0.10 10.43
C ASP A 52 -20.77 -0.11 9.20
N LEU A 53 -20.86 0.79 8.22
CA LEU A 53 -20.04 0.74 7.01
C LEU A 53 -18.55 0.92 7.31
N ALA A 54 -18.21 1.83 8.22
CA ALA A 54 -16.86 2.00 8.74
C ALA A 54 -16.33 0.74 9.43
N GLY A 55 -17.21 0.02 10.14
CA GLY A 55 -16.88 -1.29 10.71
C GLY A 55 -16.52 -2.31 9.65
N TYR A 56 -17.38 -2.51 8.64
CA TYR A 56 -17.12 -3.45 7.54
C TYR A 56 -15.83 -3.12 6.79
N VAL A 57 -15.59 -1.84 6.48
CA VAL A 57 -14.35 -1.39 5.83
C VAL A 57 -13.15 -1.67 6.70
N GLY A 58 -13.20 -1.36 8.01
CA GLY A 58 -12.09 -1.60 8.92
C GLY A 58 -11.78 -3.08 9.16
N TYR A 59 -12.74 -3.99 8.97
CA TYR A 59 -12.50 -5.43 9.00
C TYR A 59 -11.95 -5.98 7.68
N ALA A 60 -12.45 -5.49 6.54
CA ALA A 60 -12.02 -5.96 5.22
C ALA A 60 -10.62 -5.45 4.85
N LEU A 61 -10.28 -4.23 5.24
CA LEU A 61 -9.06 -3.54 4.84
C LEU A 61 -7.77 -4.27 5.25
N PRO A 62 -7.60 -4.79 6.48
CA PRO A 62 -6.42 -5.56 6.88
C PRO A 62 -6.19 -6.81 6.01
N ILE A 63 -7.28 -7.50 5.64
CA ILE A 63 -7.22 -8.70 4.80
C ILE A 63 -6.74 -8.32 3.40
N LEU A 64 -7.26 -7.23 2.85
CA LEU A 64 -6.86 -6.71 1.56
C LEU A 64 -5.38 -6.27 1.57
N GLU A 65 -4.94 -5.58 2.61
CA GLU A 65 -3.54 -5.17 2.79
C GLU A 65 -2.61 -6.38 2.81
N VAL A 66 -2.90 -7.41 3.61
CA VAL A 66 -2.09 -8.64 3.63
C VAL A 66 -2.03 -9.30 2.26
N ALA A 67 -3.18 -9.49 1.60
CA ALA A 67 -3.24 -10.14 0.29
C ALA A 67 -2.42 -9.38 -0.77
N ILE A 68 -2.58 -8.06 -0.86
CA ILE A 68 -1.85 -7.22 -1.81
C ILE A 68 -0.37 -7.15 -1.48
N GLY A 69 -0.02 -7.07 -0.20
CA GLY A 69 1.36 -7.08 0.27
C GLY A 69 2.09 -8.38 -0.12
N VAL A 70 1.45 -9.53 0.07
CA VAL A 70 1.99 -10.84 -0.37
C VAL A 70 2.18 -10.88 -1.88
N LEU A 71 1.16 -10.48 -2.67
CA LEU A 71 1.25 -10.48 -4.12
C LEU A 71 2.40 -9.59 -4.64
N LEU A 72 2.58 -8.41 -4.04
CA LEU A 72 3.69 -7.52 -4.37
C LEU A 72 5.04 -8.13 -3.99
N VAL A 73 5.20 -8.68 -2.79
CA VAL A 73 6.46 -9.30 -2.35
C VAL A 73 6.84 -10.46 -3.29
N LEU A 74 5.89 -11.33 -3.59
CA LEU A 74 6.05 -12.46 -4.52
C LEU A 74 6.27 -12.00 -5.98
N GLY A 75 5.86 -10.78 -6.32
CA GLY A 75 5.96 -10.26 -7.67
C GLY A 75 4.97 -10.92 -8.63
N LEU A 76 3.76 -11.18 -8.15
CA LEU A 76 2.62 -11.69 -8.93
C LEU A 76 1.69 -10.54 -9.28
N PHE A 77 1.26 -10.47 -10.54
CA PHE A 77 0.38 -9.43 -11.06
C PHE A 77 0.83 -8.02 -10.63
N THR A 78 2.13 -7.74 -10.76
CA THR A 78 2.79 -6.59 -10.10
C THR A 78 2.09 -5.27 -10.41
N ARG A 79 1.59 -5.13 -11.64
CA ARG A 79 0.86 -3.97 -12.10
C ARG A 79 -0.49 -3.81 -11.41
N PHE A 80 -1.27 -4.89 -11.29
CA PHE A 80 -2.57 -4.88 -10.63
C PHE A 80 -2.43 -4.66 -9.12
N SER A 81 -1.51 -5.37 -8.48
CA SER A 81 -1.26 -5.23 -7.04
C SER A 81 -0.68 -3.85 -6.70
N ALA A 82 0.17 -3.27 -7.55
CA ALA A 82 0.63 -1.90 -7.38
C ALA A 82 -0.50 -0.89 -7.56
N SER A 83 -1.42 -1.11 -8.51
CA SER A 83 -2.62 -0.27 -8.67
C SER A 83 -3.49 -0.24 -7.42
N ILE A 84 -3.80 -1.41 -6.85
CA ILE A 84 -4.61 -1.49 -5.63
C ILE A 84 -3.86 -0.89 -4.44
N GLY A 85 -2.56 -1.23 -4.27
CA GLY A 85 -1.74 -0.66 -3.20
C GLY A 85 -1.62 0.87 -3.30
N GLY A 86 -1.42 1.41 -4.50
CA GLY A 86 -1.41 2.85 -4.73
C GLY A 86 -2.75 3.51 -4.47
N PHE A 87 -3.85 2.87 -4.88
CA PHE A 87 -5.19 3.36 -4.56
C PHE A 87 -5.44 3.42 -3.05
N LEU A 88 -5.02 2.40 -2.30
CA LEU A 88 -5.08 2.42 -0.83
C LEU A 88 -4.28 3.58 -0.23
N MET A 89 -3.08 3.86 -0.74
CA MET A 89 -2.29 5.03 -0.28
C MET A 89 -3.04 6.35 -0.52
N VAL A 90 -3.68 6.51 -1.68
CA VAL A 90 -4.50 7.71 -1.95
C VAL A 90 -5.65 7.82 -0.95
N VAL A 91 -6.36 6.73 -0.69
CA VAL A 91 -7.47 6.72 0.27
C VAL A 91 -6.98 7.10 1.67
N PHE A 92 -5.84 6.57 2.13
CA PHE A 92 -5.27 6.96 3.43
C PHE A 92 -4.85 8.41 3.47
N ILE A 93 -4.12 8.91 2.46
CA ILE A 93 -3.72 10.32 2.40
C ILE A 93 -4.94 11.24 2.51
N LEU A 94 -6.01 10.95 1.75
CA LEU A 94 -7.25 11.74 1.78
C LEU A 94 -7.96 11.64 3.15
N GLY A 95 -8.01 10.45 3.75
CA GLY A 95 -8.57 10.25 5.07
C GLY A 95 -7.82 11.04 6.15
N ILE A 96 -6.48 10.94 6.16
CA ILE A 96 -5.62 11.62 7.12
C ILE A 96 -5.69 13.14 6.93
N ALA A 97 -5.65 13.62 5.68
CA ALA A 97 -5.80 15.04 5.38
C ALA A 97 -7.18 15.58 5.81
N SER A 98 -8.24 14.79 5.65
CA SER A 98 -9.59 15.14 6.13
C SER A 98 -9.65 15.20 7.66
N ALA A 99 -9.07 14.22 8.35
CA ALA A 99 -9.02 14.22 9.81
C ALA A 99 -8.23 15.43 10.35
N TRP A 100 -7.11 15.75 9.69
CA TRP A 100 -6.27 16.89 10.05
C TRP A 100 -6.98 18.23 9.85
N SER A 101 -7.67 18.43 8.71
CA SER A 101 -8.40 19.68 8.44
C SER A 101 -9.60 19.89 9.38
N ARG A 102 -10.17 18.79 9.90
CA ARG A 102 -11.26 18.81 10.88
C ARG A 102 -10.78 18.92 12.34
N GLY A 103 -9.48 18.91 12.58
CA GLY A 103 -8.90 18.96 13.93
C GLY A 103 -9.20 17.73 14.77
N LEU A 104 -9.49 16.59 14.14
CA LEU A 104 -9.65 15.33 14.87
C LEU A 104 -8.31 14.96 15.51
N SER A 105 -8.34 14.38 16.72
CA SER A 105 -7.14 13.88 17.41
C SER A 105 -7.18 12.36 17.42
N ILE A 106 -6.70 11.76 16.33
CA ILE A 106 -6.76 10.33 16.08
C ILE A 106 -5.39 9.78 15.68
N ASP A 107 -5.11 8.56 16.11
CA ASP A 107 -4.06 7.75 15.51
C ASP A 107 -4.64 7.13 14.23
N CYS A 108 -4.01 7.45 13.10
CA CYS A 108 -4.46 7.07 11.76
C CYS A 108 -4.63 5.56 11.57
N GLY A 109 -4.07 4.75 12.49
CA GLY A 109 -4.26 3.31 12.55
C GLY A 109 -3.46 2.54 11.51
N CYS A 110 -2.64 3.21 10.69
CA CYS A 110 -1.86 2.60 9.61
C CYS A 110 -1.01 1.41 10.07
N PHE A 111 -0.56 1.39 11.33
CA PHE A 111 0.22 0.30 11.93
C PHE A 111 -0.47 -0.36 13.15
N GLY A 112 -1.80 -0.33 13.22
CA GLY A 112 -2.57 -1.13 14.19
C GLY A 112 -2.77 -0.54 15.59
N LYS A 113 -2.28 0.69 15.85
CA LYS A 113 -2.48 1.40 17.13
C LYS A 113 -3.79 2.19 17.24
N GLY A 114 -4.50 2.36 16.12
CA GLY A 114 -5.42 3.47 15.90
C GLY A 114 -6.57 3.63 16.90
N GLY A 115 -7.16 4.82 16.88
CA GLY A 115 -8.16 5.27 17.87
C GLY A 115 -7.99 6.74 18.21
N THR A 116 -8.71 7.23 19.22
CA THR A 116 -8.57 8.61 19.69
C THR A 116 -7.32 8.75 20.56
N ILE A 117 -6.52 9.78 20.30
CA ILE A 117 -5.28 10.10 21.04
C ILE A 117 -5.27 11.58 21.43
N ASP A 118 -4.32 11.97 22.28
CA ASP A 118 -4.08 13.39 22.57
C ASP A 118 -3.61 14.14 21.32
N ALA A 119 -4.05 15.41 21.18
CA ALA A 119 -3.69 16.26 20.05
C ALA A 119 -2.17 16.40 19.87
N SER A 120 -1.41 16.43 20.97
CA SER A 120 0.05 16.54 20.97
C SER A 120 0.77 15.27 20.47
N GLN A 121 0.05 14.15 20.35
CA GLN A 121 0.59 12.88 19.88
C GLN A 121 0.25 12.61 18.40
N THR A 122 -0.47 13.51 17.74
CA THR A 122 -0.83 13.38 16.33
C THR A 122 0.40 13.52 15.42
N GLN A 123 0.54 12.60 14.45
CA GLN A 123 1.71 12.49 13.56
C GLN A 123 1.33 12.66 12.09
N TYR A 124 0.26 13.42 11.79
CA TYR A 124 -0.31 13.52 10.43
C TYR A 124 0.69 13.83 9.32
N PRO A 125 1.64 14.78 9.46
CA PRO A 125 2.60 15.07 8.40
C PRO A 125 3.51 13.89 8.07
N GLN A 126 3.94 13.13 9.08
CA GLN A 126 4.81 11.97 8.88
C GLN A 126 4.06 10.81 8.22
N GLU A 127 2.81 10.58 8.63
CA GLU A 127 1.94 9.57 8.04
C GLU A 127 1.67 9.87 6.56
N ILE A 128 1.31 11.12 6.23
CA ILE A 128 1.10 11.56 4.83
C ILE A 128 2.40 11.45 4.03
N ALA A 129 3.55 11.89 4.57
CA ALA A 129 4.82 11.83 3.87
C ALA A 129 5.23 10.38 3.52
N ARG A 130 5.01 9.45 4.45
CA ARG A 130 5.21 8.01 4.21
C ARG A 130 4.31 7.52 3.08
N ASP A 131 3.01 7.81 3.16
CA ASP A 131 2.03 7.30 2.20
C ASP A 131 2.26 7.90 0.80
N VAL A 132 2.71 9.16 0.70
CA VAL A 132 3.15 9.78 -0.56
C VAL A 132 4.39 9.08 -1.12
N GLY A 133 5.37 8.74 -0.28
CA GLY A 133 6.55 7.97 -0.70
C GLY A 133 6.17 6.58 -1.23
N LEU A 134 5.25 5.88 -0.57
CA LEU A 134 4.73 4.59 -1.00
C LEU A 134 3.90 4.71 -2.29
N LEU A 135 3.10 5.77 -2.42
CA LEU A 135 2.34 6.05 -3.65
C LEU A 135 3.29 6.29 -4.83
N ALA A 136 4.40 7.01 -4.63
CA ALA A 136 5.41 7.18 -5.67
C ALA A 136 6.03 5.84 -6.11
N CYS A 137 6.28 4.93 -5.16
CA CYS A 137 6.71 3.56 -5.46
C CYS A 137 5.67 2.83 -6.32
N ALA A 138 4.39 2.92 -5.96
CA ALA A 138 3.29 2.30 -6.69
C ALA A 138 3.18 2.85 -8.14
N VAL A 139 3.22 4.17 -8.31
CA VAL A 139 3.17 4.82 -9.63
C VAL A 139 4.35 4.38 -10.49
N TRP A 140 5.56 4.30 -9.93
CA TRP A 140 6.71 3.80 -10.66
C TRP A 140 6.49 2.36 -11.16
N LEU A 141 5.96 1.47 -10.30
CA LEU A 141 5.67 0.08 -10.65
C LEU A 141 4.55 -0.06 -11.70
N MET A 142 3.58 0.86 -11.74
CA MET A 142 2.54 0.88 -12.77
C MET A 142 3.09 1.26 -14.15
N VAL A 143 4.00 2.25 -14.20
CA VAL A 143 4.65 2.71 -15.43
C VAL A 143 5.73 1.72 -15.90
N ARG A 144 6.47 1.12 -14.96
CA ARG A 144 7.49 0.10 -15.20
C ARG A 144 7.20 -1.17 -14.37
N PRO A 145 6.31 -2.06 -14.85
CA PRO A 145 6.02 -3.32 -14.18
C PRO A 145 7.18 -4.33 -14.26
N ARG A 146 8.16 -4.09 -15.13
CA ARG A 146 9.36 -4.93 -15.25
C ARG A 146 10.23 -4.75 -14.02
N THR A 147 10.20 -5.76 -13.15
CA THR A 147 11.04 -5.87 -11.96
C THR A 147 11.96 -7.07 -12.11
N ALA A 148 13.17 -7.00 -11.55
CA ALA A 148 14.03 -8.17 -11.48
C ALA A 148 13.35 -9.23 -10.60
N VAL A 149 13.33 -10.50 -11.03
CA VAL A 149 12.79 -11.63 -10.24
C VAL A 149 11.30 -11.45 -9.86
N SER A 150 10.41 -11.45 -10.84
CA SER A 150 8.97 -11.62 -10.62
C SER A 150 8.56 -13.08 -10.83
N LEU A 151 7.84 -13.67 -9.86
CA LEU A 151 7.27 -15.01 -10.04
C LEU A 151 6.32 -15.07 -11.24
N GLU A 152 5.67 -13.96 -11.57
CA GLU A 152 4.88 -13.81 -12.80
C GLU A 152 5.67 -14.17 -14.07
N ARG A 153 6.96 -13.80 -14.15
CA ARG A 153 7.81 -14.11 -15.32
C ARG A 153 8.21 -15.58 -15.38
N ILE A 154 8.26 -16.25 -14.23
CA ILE A 154 8.62 -17.68 -14.12
C ILE A 154 7.39 -18.54 -14.38
N LEU A 155 6.22 -18.14 -13.86
CA LEU A 155 4.96 -18.89 -13.92
C LEU A 155 4.16 -18.62 -15.20
N PHE A 156 4.26 -17.42 -15.78
CA PHE A 156 3.59 -17.03 -17.03
C PHE A 156 4.57 -16.45 -18.06
N PRO A 157 5.46 -17.28 -18.65
CA PRO A 157 6.36 -16.82 -19.72
C PRO A 157 5.60 -16.32 -20.96
N ASP A 158 4.42 -16.88 -21.23
CA ASP A 158 3.72 -16.79 -22.52
C ASP A 158 2.96 -15.47 -22.75
N PHE A 159 2.67 -14.68 -21.70
CA PHE A 159 1.99 -13.38 -21.85
C PHE A 159 2.91 -12.23 -22.32
N HIS A 160 4.23 -12.44 -22.34
CA HIS A 160 5.18 -11.49 -22.94
C HIS A 160 5.63 -11.89 -24.35
N GLY A 161 5.04 -12.96 -24.91
CA GLY A 161 5.24 -13.41 -26.28
C GLY A 161 4.18 -12.85 -27.24
N ARG A 162 4.40 -11.64 -27.76
CA ARG A 162 3.89 -11.20 -29.09
C ARG A 162 4.75 -10.01 -29.54
N HIS A 163 5.52 -10.04 -30.64
CA HIS A 163 5.45 -10.84 -31.87
C HIS A 163 6.85 -11.34 -32.32
N PRO A 164 6.95 -12.55 -32.89
CA PRO A 164 7.81 -12.80 -34.05
C PRO A 164 7.10 -12.33 -35.33
N ALA A 165 7.69 -11.35 -36.01
CA ALA A 165 7.63 -11.11 -37.46
C ALA A 165 8.59 -9.96 -37.78
#